data_AF-A0A969BUN2-F1
#
_entry.id   AF-A0A969BUN2-F1
#
_cell.length_a   1.000
_cell.length_b   1.000
_cell.length_c   1.000
_cell.angle_alpha   90.00
_cell.angle_beta   90.00
_cell.angle_gamma   90.00
#
_symmetry.space_group_name_H-M   'P 1'
#
loop_
_entity.id
_entity.type
_entity.pdbx_description
1 polymer ?
#
loop_
_entity_poly.entity_id
_entity_poly.type
_entity_poly.pdbx_seq_one_letter_code
_entity_poly.pdbx_strand_id
1 'polypeptide(L)'
;MNAENLTRAFERMGARLLITDRLASSPHLSMPTQVLFTLDVAHDNRGETFVLRVPCPSCVDFGVIEVRPRERYLLLQAWEMKDDVAIATDKLWCGQADERWQVTTA
;
A
#
# COMPACT_ATOMS: atom_id res chain seq x y z
N MET A 1 1.38 -3.30 12.20
CA MET A 1 2.05 -2.64 11.05
C MET A 1 3.51 -2.29 11.33
N ASN A 2 4.43 -2.93 10.59
CA ASN A 2 5.85 -2.58 10.57
C ASN A 2 6.14 -1.60 9.41
N ALA A 3 5.92 -0.31 9.65
CA ALA A 3 6.07 0.75 8.65
C ALA A 3 7.49 0.83 8.05
N GLU A 4 8.54 0.65 8.85
CA GLU A 4 9.93 0.72 8.38
C GLU A 4 10.26 -0.37 7.36
N ASN A 5 9.78 -1.60 7.60
CA ASN A 5 10.00 -2.70 6.67
C ASN A 5 9.32 -2.43 5.33
N LEU A 6 8.07 -1.95 5.36
CA LEU A 6 7.34 -1.58 4.15
C LEU A 6 8.09 -0.47 3.39
N THR A 7 8.47 0.62 4.06
CA THR A 7 9.20 1.72 3.42
C THR A 7 10.47 1.23 2.75
N ARG A 8 11.28 0.40 3.42
CA ARG A 8 12.49 -0.18 2.82
C ARG A 8 12.20 -1.08 1.62
N ALA A 9 11.10 -1.82 1.62
CA ALA A 9 10.72 -2.66 0.49
C ALA A 9 10.36 -1.83 -0.74
N PHE A 10 9.61 -0.73 -0.57
CA PHE A 10 9.32 0.21 -1.65
C PHE A 10 10.58 0.92 -2.15
N GLU A 11 11.47 1.34 -1.25
CA GLU A 11 12.76 1.94 -1.62
C GLU A 11 13.62 0.98 -2.46
N ARG A 12 13.62 -0.32 -2.11
CA ARG A 12 14.36 -1.35 -2.86
C ARG A 12 13.89 -1.50 -4.31
N MET A 13 12.62 -1.27 -4.59
CA MET A 13 12.08 -1.28 -5.96
C MET A 13 12.19 0.10 -6.65
N GLY A 14 12.77 1.10 -6.00
CA GLY A 14 12.98 2.44 -6.55
C GLY A 14 11.79 3.40 -6.38
N ALA A 15 10.87 3.11 -5.46
CA ALA A 15 9.72 3.95 -5.15
C ALA A 15 9.74 4.44 -3.70
N ARG A 16 8.92 5.44 -3.39
CA ARG A 16 8.70 5.89 -2.02
C ARG A 16 7.35 5.42 -1.51
N LEU A 17 7.25 5.25 -0.19
CA LEU A 17 5.99 4.96 0.49
C LEU A 17 5.67 6.09 1.48
N LEU A 18 4.47 6.64 1.37
CA LEU A 18 3.87 7.54 2.35
C LEU A 18 2.71 6.81 3.03
N ILE A 19 2.76 6.68 4.35
CA ILE A 19 1.68 6.08 5.15
C ILE A 19 0.96 7.20 5.90
N THR A 20 -0.37 7.24 5.80
CA THR A 20 -1.20 8.27 6.45
C THR A 20 -2.49 7.68 6.99
N ASP A 21 -2.96 8.21 8.12
CA ASP A 21 -4.29 7.92 8.69
C ASP A 21 -5.40 8.80 8.10
N ARG A 22 -5.01 9.92 7.47
CA ARG A 22 -5.93 10.84 6.80
C ARG A 22 -6.54 10.16 5.57
N LEU A 23 -7.83 9.86 5.66
CA LEU A 23 -8.69 9.76 4.49
C LEU A 23 -8.56 11.09 3.74
N ALA A 24 -8.02 11.05 2.53
CA ALA A 24 -7.96 12.26 1.72
C ALA A 24 -9.40 12.76 1.52
N SER A 25 -9.64 14.05 1.78
CA SER A 25 -10.82 14.75 1.29
C SER A 25 -10.72 14.87 -0.24
N SER A 26 -10.65 13.76 -0.96
CA SER A 26 -10.80 13.74 -2.39
C SER A 26 -12.29 13.78 -2.68
N PRO A 27 -12.83 14.84 -3.31
CA PRO A 27 -14.27 14.96 -3.60
C PRO A 27 -14.80 13.87 -4.55
N HIS A 28 -13.92 13.03 -5.09
CA HIS A 28 -14.25 11.90 -5.97
C HIS A 28 -14.21 10.53 -5.28
N LEU A 29 -13.83 10.45 -4.01
CA LEU A 29 -13.76 9.19 -3.28
C LEU A 29 -14.58 9.29 -1.99
N SER A 30 -15.91 9.24 -2.15
CA SER A 30 -16.79 8.80 -1.08
C SER A 30 -16.47 7.33 -0.79
N MET A 31 -15.48 7.10 0.07
CA MET A 31 -15.13 5.76 0.51
C MET A 31 -16.30 5.21 1.34
N PRO A 32 -16.80 4.00 1.04
CA PRO A 32 -17.78 3.36 1.92
C PRO A 32 -17.21 3.19 3.33
N THR A 33 -18.08 3.22 4.33
CA THR A 33 -17.76 3.25 5.78
C THR A 33 -16.96 2.03 6.30
N GLN A 34 -16.52 1.14 5.41
CA GLN A 34 -15.82 -0.12 5.71
C GLN A 34 -14.46 -0.26 5.02
N VAL A 35 -13.95 0.78 4.36
CA VAL A 35 -12.61 0.70 3.73
C VAL A 35 -11.53 0.69 4.81
N LEU A 36 -10.89 -0.47 5.01
CA LEU A 36 -9.81 -0.67 5.97
C LEU A 36 -8.52 0.06 5.57
N PHE A 37 -8.28 0.18 4.26
CA PHE A 37 -7.15 0.91 3.70
C PHE A 37 -7.35 1.23 2.23
N THR A 38 -6.58 2.18 1.69
CA THR A 38 -6.32 2.28 0.24
C THR A 38 -4.84 2.42 -0.07
N LEU A 39 -4.44 1.96 -1.24
CA LEU A 39 -3.09 2.10 -1.74
C LEU A 39 -3.14 2.59 -3.17
N ASP A 40 -2.64 3.80 -3.39
CA ASP A 40 -2.64 4.47 -4.68
C ASP A 40 -1.24 4.94 -5.05
N VAL A 41 -1.00 5.15 -6.34
CA VAL A 41 0.22 5.81 -6.83
C VAL A 41 -0.05 7.30 -6.99
N ALA A 42 0.79 8.12 -6.36
CA ALA A 42 0.86 9.54 -6.57
C ALA A 42 2.18 9.89 -7.26
N HIS A 43 2.11 10.79 -8.23
CA HIS A 43 3.27 11.34 -8.90
C HIS A 43 3.63 12.69 -8.27
N ASP A 44 4.87 12.85 -7.80
CA ASP A 44 5.40 14.14 -7.38
C ASP A 44 6.70 14.47 -8.17
N ASN A 45 7.21 15.70 -8.04
CA ASN A 45 8.44 16.13 -8.72
C ASN A 45 9.74 15.40 -8.27
N ARG A 46 9.64 14.42 -7.38
CA ARG A 46 10.74 13.60 -6.84
C ARG A 46 10.59 12.12 -7.22
N GLY A 47 9.66 11.81 -8.13
CA GLY A 47 9.41 10.46 -8.62
C GLY A 47 8.16 9.83 -8.00
N GLU A 48 8.06 8.52 -8.10
CA GLU A 48 6.82 7.80 -7.79
C GLU A 48 6.69 7.56 -6.28
N THR A 49 5.52 7.92 -5.76
CA THR A 49 5.18 7.78 -4.34
C THR A 49 3.90 6.97 -4.21
N PHE A 50 4.00 5.82 -3.56
CA PHE A 50 2.82 5.06 -3.14
C PHE A 50 2.26 5.69 -1.87
N VAL A 51 0.95 5.93 -1.84
CA VAL A 51 0.25 6.51 -0.70
C VAL A 51 -0.65 5.44 -0.10
N LEU A 52 -0.22 4.89 1.03
CA LEU A 52 -0.98 3.94 1.82
C LEU A 52 -1.81 4.71 2.86
N ARG A 53 -3.13 4.71 2.69
CA ARG A 53 -4.08 5.34 3.62
C ARG A 53 -4.68 4.27 4.51
N VAL A 54 -4.55 4.43 5.83
CA VAL A 54 -5.01 3.45 6.81
C VAL A 54 -5.78 4.18 7.92
N PRO A 55 -7.11 4.31 7.83
CA PRO A 55 -7.91 5.07 8.81
C PRO A 55 -7.83 4.50 10.23
N CYS A 56 -7.64 3.19 10.35
CA CYS A 56 -7.43 2.50 11.63
C CYS A 56 -6.17 1.62 11.54
N PRO A 57 -4.97 2.15 11.89
CA PRO A 57 -3.71 1.40 11.81
C PRO A 57 -3.64 0.14 12.69
N SER A 58 -4.52 0.02 13.69
CA SER A 58 -4.66 -1.18 14.51
C SER A 58 -5.61 -2.22 13.92
N CYS A 59 -6.46 -1.85 12.96
CA CYS A 59 -7.46 -2.73 12.35
C CYS A 59 -6.90 -3.47 11.11
N VAL A 60 -5.72 -3.11 10.62
CA VAL A 60 -5.09 -3.74 9.46
C VAL A 60 -3.59 -3.84 9.64
N ASP A 61 -3.01 -4.94 9.20
CA ASP A 61 -1.57 -5.12 9.08
C ASP A 61 -1.17 -5.43 7.63
N PHE A 62 0.10 -5.20 7.31
CA PHE A 62 0.68 -5.43 5.99
C PHE A 62 2.00 -6.15 6.09
N GLY A 63 2.26 -6.98 5.09
CA GLY A 63 3.46 -7.80 5.01
C GLY A 63 3.94 -7.92 3.59
N VAL A 64 5.25 -7.88 3.43
CA VAL A 64 5.91 -8.03 2.14
C VAL A 64 6.05 -9.52 1.85
N ILE A 65 5.36 -10.01 0.81
CA ILE A 65 5.50 -11.38 0.33
C ILE A 65 6.73 -11.48 -0.56
N GLU A 66 6.89 -10.55 -1.51
CA GLU A 66 7.92 -10.61 -2.52
C GLU A 66 8.39 -9.22 -2.95
N VAL A 67 9.68 -9.08 -3.24
CA VAL A 67 10.26 -7.86 -3.84
C VAL A 67 11.25 -8.27 -4.92
N ARG A 68 11.05 -7.77 -6.15
CA ARG A 68 11.99 -7.94 -7.27
C ARG A 68 12.41 -6.55 -7.77
N PRO A 69 13.52 -6.00 -7.25
CA PRO A 69 13.99 -4.66 -7.59
C PRO A 69 14.18 -4.41 -9.08
N ARG A 70 14.74 -5.39 -9.81
CA ARG A 70 15.03 -5.26 -11.25
C ARG A 70 13.76 -5.15 -12.09
N GLU A 71 12.68 -5.79 -11.63
CA GLU A 71 11.36 -5.77 -12.27
C GLU A 71 10.48 -4.63 -11.73
N ARG A 72 10.99 -3.83 -10.77
CA ARG A 72 10.21 -2.81 -10.04
C ARG A 72 8.89 -3.39 -9.54
N TYR A 73 8.97 -4.56 -8.93
CA TYR A 73 7.84 -5.38 -8.50
C TYR A 73 7.89 -5.60 -6.98
N LEU A 74 6.74 -5.48 -6.34
CA LEU A 74 6.53 -5.77 -4.93
C LEU A 74 5.14 -6.35 -4.72
N LEU A 75 5.03 -7.43 -3.95
CA LEU A 75 3.77 -8.05 -3.57
C LEU A 75 3.53 -7.89 -2.07
N LEU A 76 2.40 -7.28 -1.71
CA LEU A 76 1.93 -7.13 -0.34
C LEU A 76 0.80 -8.11 -0.04
N GLN A 77 0.74 -8.54 1.22
CA GLN A 77 -0.45 -9.12 1.84
C GLN A 77 -0.99 -8.10 2.85
N ALA A 78 -2.29 -7.82 2.78
CA ALA A 78 -3.03 -7.13 3.82
C ALA A 78 -3.75 -8.15 4.70
N TRP A 79 -3.84 -7.85 6.00
CA TRP A 79 -4.63 -8.61 6.97
C TRP A 79 -5.52 -7.66 7.75
N GLU A 80 -6.79 -8.00 7.89
CA GLU A 80 -7.67 -7.37 8.88
C GLU A 80 -7.35 -7.94 10.26
N MET A 81 -7.26 -7.07 11.26
CA MET A 81 -7.02 -7.44 12.65
C MET A 81 -8.36 -7.41 13.40
N LYS A 82 -8.84 -8.58 13.84
CA LYS A 82 -10.03 -8.74 14.67
C LYS A 82 -9.68 -9.54 15.93
N ASP A 83 -9.87 -8.94 17.10
CA ASP A 83 -9.62 -9.60 18.39
C ASP A 83 -8.23 -10.29 18.45
N ASP A 84 -7.19 -9.58 18.03
CA ASP A 84 -5.80 -10.05 17.90
C ASP A 84 -5.56 -11.20 16.89
N VAL A 85 -6.56 -11.56 16.11
CA VAL A 85 -6.46 -12.52 15.00
C VAL A 85 -6.29 -11.77 13.68
N ALA A 86 -5.25 -12.13 12.92
CA ALA A 86 -4.99 -11.60 11.59
C ALA A 86 -5.70 -12.45 10.52
N ILE A 87 -6.65 -11.85 9.81
CA ILE A 87 -7.43 -12.48 8.74
C ILE A 87 -6.96 -11.90 7.40
N ALA A 88 -6.40 -12.74 6.53
CA ALA A 88 -5.91 -12.30 5.23
C ALA A 88 -7.08 -11.76 4.38
N THR A 89 -6.97 -10.52 3.90
CA THR A 89 -8.02 -9.90 3.07
C THR A 89 -7.60 -9.82 1.61
N ASP A 90 -6.47 -9.17 1.34
CA ASP A 90 -6.09 -8.78 -0.02
C ASP A 90 -4.62 -9.02 -0.29
N LYS A 91 -4.31 -9.36 -1.53
CA LYS A 91 -2.96 -9.32 -2.08
C LYS A 91 -2.86 -8.18 -3.06
N LEU A 92 -1.83 -7.35 -2.90
CA LEU A 92 -1.63 -6.16 -3.71
C LEU A 92 -0.31 -6.28 -4.44
N TRP A 93 -0.38 -6.30 -5.76
CA TRP A 93 0.78 -6.07 -6.58
C TRP A 93 1.02 -4.57 -6.71
N CYS A 94 2.24 -4.14 -6.37
CA CYS A 94 2.72 -2.78 -6.47
C CYS A 94 3.93 -2.77 -7.41
N GLY A 95 3.89 -1.96 -8.47
CA GLY A 95 5.02 -1.95 -9.38
C GLY A 95 4.80 -1.19 -10.66
N GLN A 96 5.78 -1.34 -11.56
CA GLN A 96 5.72 -0.77 -12.89
C GLN A 96 5.26 -1.82 -13.91
N ALA A 97 4.28 -1.46 -14.73
CA ALA A 97 3.82 -2.23 -15.89
C ALA A 97 3.64 -1.28 -17.07
N ASP A 98 4.12 -1.66 -18.25
CA ASP A 98 4.01 -0.83 -19.45
C ASP A 98 4.42 0.63 -19.21
N GLU A 99 5.56 0.79 -18.53
CA GLU A 99 6.15 2.07 -18.12
C GLU A 99 5.35 2.88 -17.08
N ARG A 100 4.19 2.41 -16.62
CA ARG A 100 3.35 3.08 -15.62
C ARG A 100 3.41 2.39 -14.28
N TRP A 101 3.47 3.20 -13.22
CA TRP A 101 3.38 2.70 -11.86
C TRP A 101 1.92 2.51 -11.46
N GLN A 102 1.63 1.35 -10.87
CA GLN A 102 0.26 0.99 -10.52
C GLN A 102 0.21 0.06 -9.30
N VAL A 103 -1.01 -0.06 -8.78
CA VAL A 103 -1.39 -1.02 -7.74
C VAL A 103 -2.56 -1.82 -8.31
N THR A 104 -2.49 -3.15 -8.26
CA THR A 104 -3.63 -4.01 -8.60
C THR A 104 -3.78 -5.11 -7.56
N THR A 105 -5.00 -5.60 -7.40
CA THR A 105 -5.26 -6.84 -6.65
C THR A 105 -4.68 -8.03 -7.40
N ALA A 106 -3.99 -8.91 -6.69
CA ALA A 106 -3.35 -10.12 -7.22
C ALA A 106 -4.18 -11.39 -7.03
#